data_AF-A0A925W4T0-F1
#
_entry.id   AF-A0A925W4T0-F1
#
_cell.length_a   1.000
_cell.length_b   1.000
_cell.length_c   1.000
_cell.angle_alpha   90.00
_cell.angle_beta   90.00
_cell.angle_gamma   90.00
#
_symmetry.space_group_name_H-M   'P 1'
#
loop_
_entity.id
_entity.type
_entity.pdbx_description
1 polymer ?
#
loop_
_entity_poly.entity_id
_entity_poly.type
_entity_poly.pdbx_seq_one_letter_code
_entity_poly.pdbx_strand_id
1 'polypeptide(L)'
;GWAGRYVGDGVGTSHLAGRTLAALILGRDDPVTALPWVGHRSRRWEPEPLRWLLVNAGLRLMTLADGEERLTHRPSVIAASVARALGR
;
A
#
# COMPACT_ATOMS: atom_id res chain seq x y z
N GLY A 1 -19.84 -3.35 9.58
CA GLY A 1 -18.56 -2.66 9.25
C GLY A 1 -17.63 -3.65 8.56
N TRP A 2 -16.64 -3.17 7.80
CA TRP A 2 -15.61 -4.00 7.17
C TRP A 2 -14.23 -3.53 7.66
N ALA A 3 -13.35 -4.48 7.98
CA ALA A 3 -11.99 -4.26 8.47
C ALA A 3 -11.07 -5.28 7.79
N GLY A 4 -10.01 -4.83 7.10
CA GLY A 4 -9.06 -5.71 6.40
C GLY A 4 -8.01 -4.97 5.57
N ARG A 5 -7.09 -5.74 4.94
CA ARG A 5 -5.91 -5.26 4.17
C ARG A 5 -4.86 -4.51 4.99
N TYR A 6 -4.37 -5.16 6.05
CA TYR A 6 -3.23 -4.67 6.82
C TYR A 6 -1.93 -5.27 6.27
N VAL A 7 -1.23 -4.53 5.42
CA VAL A 7 0.08 -4.94 4.88
C VAL A 7 1.17 -4.18 5.61
N GLY A 8 2.22 -4.88 6.05
CA GLY A 8 3.45 -4.29 6.60
C GLY A 8 3.49 -4.11 8.13
N ASP A 9 2.35 -4.00 8.81
CA ASP A 9 2.29 -3.71 10.26
C ASP A 9 1.08 -4.41 10.96
N GLY A 10 0.87 -5.68 10.62
CA GLY A 10 -0.42 -6.38 10.75
C GLY A 10 -0.97 -6.53 12.16
N VAL A 11 -0.15 -6.50 13.21
CA VAL A 11 -0.61 -6.71 14.59
C VAL A 11 -1.27 -5.46 15.15
N GLY A 12 -0.60 -4.30 15.05
CA GLY A 12 -1.11 -3.04 15.58
C GLY A 12 -2.38 -2.59 14.86
N THR A 13 -2.40 -2.71 13.54
CA THR A 13 -3.56 -2.33 12.73
C THR A 13 -4.75 -3.28 12.91
N SER A 14 -4.52 -4.60 13.09
CA SER A 14 -5.61 -5.55 13.37
C SER A 14 -6.22 -5.33 14.76
N HIS A 15 -5.40 -4.99 15.76
CA HIS A 15 -5.89 -4.63 17.08
C HIS A 15 -6.77 -3.37 17.04
N LEU A 16 -6.29 -2.30 16.37
CA LEU A 16 -7.07 -1.07 16.19
C LEU A 16 -8.39 -1.33 15.45
N ALA A 17 -8.35 -2.21 14.45
CA ALA A 17 -9.53 -2.63 13.71
C ALA A 17 -10.57 -3.36 14.55
N GLY A 18 -10.12 -4.32 15.36
CA GLY A 18 -10.99 -5.06 16.26
C GLY A 18 -11.68 -4.13 17.25
N ARG A 19 -10.94 -3.20 17.85
CA ARG A 19 -11.49 -2.17 18.74
C ARG A 19 -12.53 -1.29 18.04
N THR A 20 -12.21 -0.83 16.84
CA THR A 20 -13.12 0.03 16.05
C THR A 20 -14.40 -0.71 15.69
N LEU A 21 -14.30 -1.97 15.26
CA LEU A 21 -15.46 -2.81 14.91
C LEU A 21 -16.34 -3.10 16.14
N ALA A 22 -15.73 -3.44 17.27
CA ALA A 22 -16.46 -3.68 18.52
C ALA A 22 -17.21 -2.42 18.99
N ALA A 23 -16.57 -1.25 18.94
CA ALA A 23 -17.20 0.02 19.29
C ALA A 23 -18.39 0.34 18.37
N LEU A 24 -18.25 0.12 17.06
CA LEU A 24 -19.33 0.33 16.09
C LEU A 24 -20.50 -0.64 16.29
N ILE A 25 -20.24 -1.92 16.61
CA ILE A 25 -21.29 -2.92 16.87
C ILE A 25 -22.06 -2.57 18.15
N LEU A 26 -21.35 -2.15 19.19
CA LEU A 26 -21.94 -1.80 20.49
C LEU A 26 -22.53 -0.38 20.51
N GLY A 27 -22.44 0.37 19.41
CA GLY A 27 -22.91 1.77 19.33
C GLY A 27 -22.22 2.71 20.31
N ARG A 28 -20.96 2.43 20.68
CA ARG A 28 -20.20 3.23 21.63
C ARG A 28 -19.56 4.43 20.96
N ASP A 29 -19.64 5.58 21.60
CA ASP A 29 -19.02 6.82 21.15
C ASP A 29 -17.56 6.89 21.64
N ASP A 30 -16.73 6.04 21.02
CA ASP A 30 -15.34 5.81 21.38
C ASP A 30 -14.43 6.58 20.40
N PRO A 31 -13.30 7.19 20.80
CA PRO A 31 -12.44 7.96 19.88
C PRO A 31 -11.96 7.18 18.64
N VAL A 32 -11.91 5.85 18.74
CA VAL A 32 -11.56 4.96 17.61
C VAL A 32 -12.60 4.94 16.49
N THR A 33 -13.86 5.29 16.76
CA THR A 33 -14.93 5.36 15.74
C THR A 33 -14.85 6.65 14.90
N ALA A 34 -14.16 7.69 15.40
CA ALA A 34 -13.97 8.97 14.71
C ALA A 34 -12.75 8.99 13.77
N LEU A 35 -12.00 7.89 13.71
CA LEU A 35 -10.82 7.80 12.85
C LEU A 35 -11.20 7.86 11.36
N PRO A 36 -10.38 8.48 10.49
CA PRO A 36 -10.73 8.83 9.10
C PRO A 36 -11.01 7.64 8.17
N TRP A 37 -10.65 6.43 8.60
CA TRP A 37 -10.89 5.18 7.90
C TRP A 37 -12.26 4.57 8.18
N VAL A 38 -12.97 5.00 9.23
CA VAL A 38 -14.31 4.51 9.56
C VAL A 38 -15.29 5.03 8.51
N GLY A 39 -15.99 4.12 7.84
CA GLY A 39 -16.91 4.48 6.75
C GLY A 39 -16.20 4.99 5.48
N HIS A 40 -14.87 4.90 5.41
CA HIS A 40 -14.13 5.34 4.24
C HIS A 40 -14.49 4.51 3.01
N ARG A 41 -14.87 5.20 1.92
CA ARG A 41 -15.03 4.58 0.60
C ARG A 41 -13.84 4.94 -0.27
N SER A 42 -13.05 3.93 -0.59
CA SER A 42 -11.94 4.09 -1.53
C SER A 42 -12.47 4.56 -2.88
N ARG A 43 -11.73 5.47 -3.51
CA ARG A 43 -12.02 5.94 -4.87
C ARG A 43 -12.04 4.77 -5.86
N ARG A 44 -12.73 4.95 -6.99
CA ARG A 44 -12.55 4.08 -8.14
C ARG A 44 -11.18 4.41 -8.72
N TRP A 45 -10.22 3.54 -8.47
CA TRP A 45 -8.91 3.58 -9.11
C TRP A 45 -9.04 3.16 -10.57
N GLU A 46 -7.99 3.37 -11.36
CA GLU A 46 -7.92 3.05 -12.78
C GLU A 46 -8.47 1.64 -13.05
N PRO A 47 -9.25 1.46 -14.13
CA PRO A 47 -9.88 0.18 -14.45
C PRO A 47 -8.83 -0.91 -14.65
N GLU A 48 -9.16 -2.13 -14.24
CA GLU A 48 -8.36 -3.30 -14.58
C GLU A 48 -8.47 -3.58 -16.09
N PRO A 49 -7.37 -3.96 -16.78
CA PRO A 49 -6.11 -4.49 -16.23
C PRO A 49 -5.00 -3.45 -16.01
N LEU A 50 -5.20 -2.17 -16.34
CA LEU A 50 -4.12 -1.16 -16.34
C LEU A 50 -3.45 -0.99 -14.97
N ARG A 51 -4.25 -0.88 -13.90
CA ARG A 51 -3.73 -0.77 -12.53
C ARG A 51 -2.86 -1.97 -12.14
N TRP A 52 -3.33 -3.18 -12.44
CA TRP A 52 -2.58 -4.40 -12.13
C TRP A 52 -1.26 -4.43 -12.91
N LEU A 53 -1.29 -4.07 -14.19
CA LEU A 53 -0.12 -4.05 -15.05
C LEU A 53 0.93 -3.05 -14.54
N LEU A 54 0.50 -1.84 -14.19
CA LEU A 54 1.40 -0.79 -13.68
C LEU A 54 2.09 -1.20 -12.38
N VAL A 55 1.34 -1.72 -11.41
CA VAL A 55 1.90 -2.14 -10.12
C VAL A 55 2.90 -3.28 -10.30
N ASN A 56 2.55 -4.29 -11.10
CA ASN A 56 3.44 -5.43 -11.31
C ASN A 56 4.67 -5.06 -12.15
N ALA A 57 4.52 -4.21 -13.17
CA ALA A 57 5.63 -3.72 -13.97
C ALA A 57 6.63 -2.92 -13.10
N GLY A 58 6.13 -2.04 -12.23
CA GLY A 58 6.96 -1.29 -11.29
C GLY A 58 7.73 -2.20 -10.32
N LEU A 59 7.05 -3.18 -9.71
CA LEU A 59 7.68 -4.16 -8.82
C LEU A 59 8.77 -4.99 -9.54
N ARG A 60 8.50 -5.40 -10.78
CA ARG A 60 9.47 -6.15 -11.60
C ARG A 60 10.67 -5.30 -11.98
N LEU A 61 10.46 -4.04 -12.38
CA LEU A 61 11.53 -3.10 -12.68
C LEU A 61 12.46 -2.89 -11.48
N MET A 62 11.90 -2.68 -10.29
CA MET A 62 12.70 -2.52 -9.07
C MET A 62 13.47 -3.79 -8.72
N THR A 63 12.83 -4.96 -8.86
CA THR A 63 13.49 -6.26 -8.64
C THR A 63 14.66 -6.49 -9.61
N LEU A 64 14.54 -6.04 -10.86
CA LEU A 64 15.61 -6.11 -11.86
C LEU A 64 16.74 -5.13 -11.54
N ALA A 65 16.42 -3.91 -11.11
CA ALA A 65 17.40 -2.91 -10.69
C ALA A 65 18.23 -3.41 -9.49
N ASP A 66 17.59 -3.97 -8.47
CA ASP A 66 18.27 -4.56 -7.31
C ASP A 66 19.17 -5.74 -7.72
N GLY A 67 18.75 -6.52 -8.71
CA GLY A 67 19.54 -7.63 -9.26
C GLY A 67 20.78 -7.16 -10.01
N GLU A 68 20.65 -6.12 -10.83
CA GLU A 68 21.75 -5.46 -11.56
C GLU A 68 22.79 -4.92 -10.58
N GLU A 69 22.34 -4.20 -9.55
CA GLU A 69 23.21 -3.58 -8.55
C GLU A 69 23.93 -4.63 -7.70
N ARG A 70 23.25 -5.73 -7.34
CA ARG A 70 23.86 -6.84 -6.60
C ARG A 70 24.94 -7.57 -7.39
N LEU A 71 24.79 -7.71 -8.71
CA LEU A 71 25.75 -8.41 -9.57
C LEU A 71 26.92 -7.53 -9.99
N THR A 72 26.68 -6.24 -10.20
CA THR A 72 27.69 -5.32 -10.77
C THR A 72 28.37 -4.44 -9.71
N HIS A 73 27.84 -4.36 -8.49
CA HIS A 73 28.27 -3.44 -7.43
C HIS A 73 28.33 -1.97 -7.88
N ARG A 74 27.57 -1.63 -8.93
CA ARG A 74 27.45 -0.28 -9.50
C ARG A 74 25.98 0.14 -9.45
N PRO A 75 25.71 1.45 -9.32
CA PRO A 75 24.34 1.95 -9.30
C PRO A 75 23.60 1.54 -10.58
N SER A 76 22.37 1.01 -10.42
CA SER A 76 21.59 0.43 -11.52
C SER A 76 21.25 1.46 -12.60
N VAL A 77 21.50 1.10 -13.86
CA VAL A 77 21.13 1.91 -15.03
C VAL A 77 19.60 1.93 -15.21
N ILE A 78 18.92 0.85 -14.82
CA ILE A 78 17.45 0.78 -14.78
C ILE A 78 16.89 1.78 -13.75
N ALA A 79 17.46 1.81 -12.55
CA ALA A 79 17.07 2.79 -11.52
C ALA A 79 17.31 4.23 -11.99
N ALA A 80 18.46 4.51 -12.62
CA ALA A 80 18.78 5.82 -13.17
C ALA A 80 17.81 6.26 -14.29
N SER A 81 17.40 5.32 -15.14
CA SER A 81 16.43 5.58 -16.22
C SER A 81 15.03 5.87 -15.67
N VAL A 82 14.61 5.12 -14.63
CA VAL A 82 13.35 5.37 -13.92
C VAL A 82 13.37 6.72 -13.20
N ALA A 83 14.47 7.08 -12.53
CA ALA A 83 14.63 8.38 -11.87
C ALA A 83 14.51 9.54 -12.87
N ARG A 84 15.14 9.42 -14.03
CA ARG A 84 15.09 10.42 -15.11
C ARG A 84 13.68 10.56 -15.70
N ALA A 85 12.94 9.47 -15.85
CA ALA A 85 11.54 9.51 -16.31
C ALA A 85 10.60 10.17 -15.28
N LEU A 86 10.95 10.10 -14.00
CA LEU A 86 10.22 10.74 -12.90
C LEU A 86 10.64 12.19 -12.64
N GLY A 87 11.53 12.76 -13.48
CA GLY A 87 11.92 14.16 -13.42
C GLY A 87 12.79 14.54 -12.21
N ARG A 88 13.53 13.58 -11.64
CA ARG A 88 14.52 13.80 -10.59
C ARG A 88 15.94 13.63 -11.11
#